data_AF-A0A9Q0X3M6-F1
#
_entry.id   AF-A0A9Q0X3M6-F1
#
_cell.length_a   1.000
_cell.length_b   1.000
_cell.length_c   1.000
_cell.angle_alpha   90.00
_cell.angle_beta   90.00
_cell.angle_gamma   90.00
#
_symmetry.space_group_name_H-M   'P 1'
#
loop_
_entity.id
_entity.type
_entity.pdbx_description
1 polymer ?
#
loop_
_entity_poly.entity_id
_entity_poly.type
_entity_poly.pdbx_seq_one_letter_code
_entity_poly.pdbx_strand_id
1 'polypeptide(L)'
;MGDAFCSDCKRYTEVVSDHSAGDTVCSECGLVLESHSIDERSEWRIFANESGDNDPVRVGGPTNPLLTDGGLSTVIAKPNGASGDFLSSSLGRWQNRGSNPDRGLIMAFKTIATMSDR
;
A
#
# COMPACT_ATOMS: atom_id res chain seq x y z
N MET A 1 5.91 -13.90 19.24
CA MET A 1 5.64 -15.35 19.22
C MET A 1 4.14 -15.53 19.24
N GLY A 2 3.56 -16.02 18.14
CA GLY A 2 2.17 -16.45 18.14
C GLY A 2 2.10 -17.90 18.60
N ASP A 3 1.15 -18.25 19.43
CA ASP A 3 0.87 -19.65 19.75
C ASP A 3 -0.12 -20.18 18.70
N ALA A 4 0.17 -21.34 18.12
CA ALA A 4 -0.76 -22.02 17.21
C ALA A 4 -1.05 -23.44 17.69
N PHE A 5 -2.23 -23.95 17.35
CA PHE A 5 -2.62 -25.30 17.69
C PHE A 5 -1.93 -26.30 16.77
N CYS A 6 -1.15 -27.21 17.35
CA CYS A 6 -0.50 -28.28 16.61
C CYS A 6 -1.35 -29.56 16.65
N SER A 7 -1.67 -30.14 15.48
CA SER A 7 -2.47 -31.37 15.39
C SER A 7 -1.76 -32.60 15.97
N ASP A 8 -0.44 -32.65 15.90
CA ASP A 8 0.35 -33.78 16.38
C ASP A 8 0.59 -33.69 17.89
N CYS A 9 0.95 -32.51 18.41
CA CYS A 9 1.09 -32.28 19.85
C CYS A 9 -0.26 -32.19 20.58
N LYS A 10 -1.37 -31.96 19.86
CA LYS A 10 -2.73 -31.77 20.38
C LYS A 10 -2.85 -30.65 21.43
N ARG A 11 -2.01 -29.63 21.32
CA ARG A 11 -1.98 -28.46 22.21
C ARG A 11 -1.54 -27.22 21.46
N TYR A 12 -1.74 -26.06 22.08
CA TYR A 12 -1.12 -24.82 21.63
C TYR A 12 0.38 -24.88 21.93
N THR A 13 1.17 -24.62 20.91
CA THR A 13 2.63 -24.65 20.96
C THR A 13 3.18 -23.37 20.39
N GLU A 14 4.34 -22.96 20.87
CA GLU A 14 5.12 -21.92 20.23
C GLU A 14 5.51 -22.37 18.80
N VAL A 15 5.33 -21.48 17.84
CA VAL A 15 5.70 -21.72 16.44
C VAL A 15 6.83 -20.81 16.01
N VAL A 16 7.65 -21.33 15.11
CA VAL A 16 8.75 -20.61 14.48
C VAL A 16 8.42 -20.42 13.00
N SER A 17 8.50 -19.18 12.52
CA SER A 17 8.34 -18.87 11.10
C SER A 17 9.71 -18.97 10.41
N ASP A 18 9.86 -19.95 9.51
CA ASP A 18 10.98 -20.04 8.59
C ASP A 18 10.71 -19.18 7.36
N HIS A 19 11.20 -17.95 7.37
CA HIS A 19 11.05 -17.00 6.26
C HIS A 19 11.76 -17.45 4.97
N SER A 20 12.74 -18.36 5.04
CA SER A 20 13.47 -18.81 3.86
C SER A 20 12.69 -19.85 3.05
N ALA A 21 11.96 -20.73 3.74
CA ALA A 21 11.04 -21.68 3.15
C ALA A 21 9.63 -21.11 2.96
N GLY A 22 9.25 -20.09 3.75
CA GLY A 22 7.89 -19.58 3.83
C GLY A 22 6.98 -20.46 4.68
N ASP A 23 7.52 -21.18 5.67
CA ASP A 23 6.77 -22.15 6.46
C ASP A 23 6.64 -21.71 7.93
N THR A 24 5.52 -22.05 8.56
CA THR A 24 5.34 -21.91 10.02
C THR A 24 5.41 -23.29 10.65
N VAL A 25 6.38 -23.50 11.53
CA VAL A 25 6.74 -24.81 12.06
C VAL A 25 6.51 -24.86 13.58
N CYS A 26 5.92 -25.96 14.06
CA CYS A 26 5.82 -26.24 15.49
C CYS A 26 7.23 -26.49 16.08
N SER A 27 7.60 -25.71 17.11
CA SER A 27 8.91 -25.84 17.76
C SER A 27 9.13 -27.17 18.49
N GLU A 28 8.06 -27.86 18.88
CA GLU A 28 8.14 -29.08 19.69
C GLU A 28 8.27 -30.36 18.86
N CYS A 29 7.51 -30.49 17.77
CA CYS A 29 7.44 -31.71 16.96
C CYS A 29 7.96 -31.54 15.53
N GLY A 30 8.23 -30.32 15.08
CA GLY A 30 8.72 -30.03 13.72
C GLY A 30 7.65 -30.12 12.63
N LEU A 31 6.37 -30.26 12.98
CA LEU A 31 5.28 -30.26 12.02
C LEU A 31 5.12 -28.86 11.39
N VAL A 32 5.04 -28.82 10.06
CA VAL A 32 4.67 -27.61 9.31
C VAL A 32 3.16 -27.40 9.44
N LEU A 33 2.76 -26.31 10.10
CA LEU A 33 1.36 -25.96 10.36
C LEU A 33 0.77 -25.10 9.24
N GLU A 34 1.60 -24.28 8.60
CA GLU A 34 1.26 -23.45 7.44
C GLU A 34 2.44 -23.46 6.48
N SER A 35 2.15 -23.57 5.18
CA SER A 35 3.15 -23.53 4.11
C SER A 35 2.81 -22.44 3.12
N HIS A 36 3.82 -21.94 2.41
CA HIS A 36 3.67 -20.84 1.44
C HIS A 36 3.13 -19.54 2.06
N SER A 37 3.61 -19.20 3.26
CA SER A 37 3.31 -17.90 3.87
C SER A 37 3.79 -16.77 2.98
N ILE A 38 2.92 -15.79 2.78
CA ILE A 38 3.22 -14.56 2.05
C ILE A 38 3.72 -13.54 3.07
N ASP A 39 4.90 -12.96 2.83
CA ASP A 39 5.37 -11.85 3.66
C ASP A 39 4.61 -10.57 3.28
N GLU A 40 3.69 -10.14 4.14
CA GLU A 40 2.94 -8.89 3.99
C GLU A 40 3.71 -7.65 4.45
N ARG A 41 4.94 -7.83 4.97
CA ARG A 41 5.76 -6.69 5.37
C ARG A 41 6.10 -5.86 4.15
N SER A 42 6.30 -4.57 4.39
CA SER A 42 6.80 -3.67 3.35
C SER A 42 8.11 -4.24 2.81
N GLU A 43 8.12 -4.61 1.54
CA GLU A 43 9.34 -4.97 0.83
C GLU A 43 10.19 -3.71 0.66
N TRP A 44 10.90 -3.31 1.71
CA TRP A 44 11.87 -2.23 1.68
C TRP A 44 13.17 -2.75 1.05
N ARG A 45 13.11 -3.16 -0.21
CA ARG A 45 14.28 -3.47 -1.06
C ARG A 45 14.12 -2.81 -2.41
N ILE A 46 14.24 -1.49 -2.43
CA ILE A 46 14.52 -0.75 -3.66
C ILE A 46 16.04 -0.87 -3.91
N PHE A 47 16.49 -1.92 -4.60
CA PHE A 47 17.73 -1.83 -5.36
C PHE A 47 17.41 -1.17 -6.70
N ALA A 48 17.03 0.09 -6.65
CA ALA A 48 16.96 0.96 -7.82
C ALA A 48 17.43 2.33 -7.33
N ASN A 49 18.75 2.52 -7.37
CA ASN A 49 19.37 3.86 -7.36
C ASN A 49 19.02 4.66 -8.64
N GLU A 50 17.84 4.44 -9.20
CA GLU A 50 17.33 5.02 -10.42
C GLU A 50 15.96 5.61 -10.12
N SER A 51 16.02 6.82 -9.57
CA SER A 51 15.15 7.95 -9.91
C SER A 51 13.73 7.63 -10.40
N GLY A 52 12.76 7.84 -9.51
CA GLY A 52 11.43 8.34 -9.85
C GLY A 52 10.42 7.29 -10.32
N ASP A 53 9.31 7.19 -9.57
CA ASP A 53 7.96 6.72 -9.96
C ASP A 53 7.80 5.36 -10.69
N ASN A 54 8.89 4.66 -11.01
CA ASN A 54 8.90 3.43 -11.78
C ASN A 54 9.20 2.23 -10.88
N ASP A 55 8.35 2.01 -9.89
CA ASP A 55 8.32 0.76 -9.13
C ASP A 55 7.38 -0.21 -9.87
N PRO A 56 7.90 -1.15 -10.70
CA PRO A 56 7.05 -2.03 -11.50
C PRO A 56 6.23 -3.02 -10.66
N VAL A 57 6.58 -3.20 -9.38
CA VAL A 57 5.88 -4.08 -8.45
C VAL A 57 4.75 -3.34 -7.71
N ARG A 58 4.77 -2.01 -7.72
CA ARG A 58 3.73 -1.18 -7.08
C ARG A 58 2.42 -1.26 -7.84
N VAL A 59 1.50 -2.06 -7.31
CA VAL A 59 0.13 -2.21 -7.84
C VAL A 59 -0.87 -1.18 -7.29
N GLY A 60 -0.48 -0.36 -6.31
CA GLY A 60 -1.36 0.60 -5.66
C GLY A 60 -0.64 1.80 -5.03
N GLY A 61 -1.37 2.90 -4.90
CA GLY A 61 -0.94 4.09 -4.15
C GLY A 61 -1.21 3.96 -2.65
N PRO A 62 -0.59 4.81 -1.82
CA PRO A 62 -0.91 4.88 -0.39
C PRO A 62 -2.37 5.31 -0.19
N THR A 63 -3.07 4.65 0.71
CA THR A 63 -4.42 5.04 1.14
C THR A 63 -4.35 5.75 2.49
N ASN A 64 -5.23 6.73 2.69
CA ASN A 64 -5.35 7.43 3.97
C ASN A 64 -6.71 7.11 4.59
N PRO A 65 -6.77 6.30 5.66
CA PRO A 65 -8.04 5.90 6.29
C PRO A 65 -8.82 7.07 6.91
N LEU A 66 -8.21 8.25 7.05
CA LEU A 66 -8.87 9.46 7.53
C LEU A 66 -9.69 10.19 6.44
N LEU A 67 -9.51 9.82 5.17
CA LEU A 67 -10.25 10.36 4.04
C LEU A 67 -11.40 9.43 3.64
N THR A 68 -12.43 9.97 3.00
CA THR A 68 -13.54 9.19 2.43
C THR A 68 -12.98 8.21 1.41
N ASP A 69 -13.43 6.94 1.46
CA ASP A 69 -12.94 5.85 0.64
C ASP A 69 -11.41 5.72 0.61
N GLY A 70 -10.71 6.10 1.70
CA GLY A 70 -9.25 6.02 1.77
C GLY A 70 -8.52 7.07 0.92
N GLY A 71 -9.23 8.09 0.43
CA GLY A 71 -8.69 9.11 -0.48
C GLY A 71 -8.50 8.62 -1.92
N LEU A 72 -9.17 7.52 -2.29
CA LEU A 72 -9.08 6.93 -3.63
C LEU A 72 -9.55 7.93 -4.69
N SER A 73 -8.59 8.47 -5.44
CA SER A 73 -8.84 9.27 -6.63
C SER A 73 -7.73 9.05 -7.62
N THR A 74 -8.06 9.01 -8.90
CA THR A 74 -7.06 8.92 -9.97
C THR A 74 -7.08 10.22 -10.77
N VAL A 75 -5.88 10.63 -11.22
CA VAL A 75 -5.74 11.81 -12.08
C VAL A 75 -5.36 11.35 -13.46
N ILE A 76 -6.19 11.69 -14.45
CA ILE A 76 -5.82 11.46 -15.85
C ILE A 76 -4.92 12.60 -16.27
N ALA A 77 -3.63 12.32 -16.41
CA ALA A 77 -2.68 13.29 -16.92
C ALA A 77 -2.78 13.41 -18.45
N LYS A 78 -2.26 14.52 -18.97
CA LYS A 78 -2.10 14.71 -20.42
C LYS A 78 -1.15 13.64 -20.97
N PRO A 79 -1.49 12.97 -22.09
CA PRO A 79 -0.60 11.99 -22.69
C PRO A 79 0.69 12.66 -23.21
N ASN A 80 1.82 11.96 -23.04
CA ASN A 80 3.12 12.41 -23.52
C ASN A 80 3.06 12.64 -25.04
N GLY A 81 3.50 13.83 -25.49
CA GLY A 81 3.51 14.20 -26.92
C GLY A 81 2.23 14.84 -27.45
N ALA A 82 1.16 15.00 -26.65
CA ALA A 82 -0.01 15.73 -27.10
C ALA A 82 0.26 17.24 -27.23
N SER A 83 -0.17 17.85 -28.33
CA SER A 83 -0.15 19.30 -28.54
C SER A 83 -1.53 19.88 -28.20
N GLY A 84 -1.59 20.83 -27.26
CA GLY A 84 -2.86 21.44 -26.80
C GLY A 84 -3.05 21.40 -25.28
N ASP A 85 -3.93 22.27 -24.77
CA ASP A 85 -4.25 22.36 -23.35
C ASP A 85 -5.25 21.25 -22.92
N PHE A 86 -4.75 20.27 -22.16
CA PHE A 86 -5.55 19.14 -21.67
C PHE A 86 -6.65 19.58 -20.69
N LEU A 87 -6.45 20.69 -19.97
CA LEU A 87 -7.45 21.21 -19.03
C LEU A 87 -8.70 21.74 -19.75
N SER A 88 -8.53 22.20 -21.00
CA SER A 88 -9.64 22.65 -21.85
C SER A 88 -10.37 21.50 -22.56
N SER A 89 -9.78 20.30 -22.58
CA SER A 89 -10.43 19.11 -23.16
C SER A 89 -11.70 18.73 -22.37
N SER A 90 -12.62 18.03 -23.04
CA SER A 90 -13.84 17.51 -22.40
C SER A 90 -13.51 16.67 -21.16
N LEU A 91 -12.43 15.89 -21.21
CA LEU A 91 -11.97 15.05 -20.12
C LEU A 91 -11.43 15.85 -18.92
N GLY A 92 -10.56 16.82 -19.16
CA GLY A 92 -10.04 17.71 -18.10
C GLY A 92 -11.14 18.53 -17.43
N ARG A 93 -12.13 19.00 -18.21
CA ARG A 93 -13.33 19.66 -17.66
C ARG A 93 -14.18 18.73 -16.81
N TRP A 94 -14.35 17.48 -17.25
CA TRP A 94 -15.10 16.48 -16.50
C TRP A 94 -14.44 16.13 -15.17
N GLN A 95 -13.12 15.96 -15.16
CA GLN A 95 -12.36 15.68 -13.95
C GLN A 95 -12.43 16.85 -12.95
N ASN A 96 -12.38 18.09 -13.42
CA ASN A 96 -12.54 19.27 -12.58
C ASN A 96 -13.96 19.46 -12.02
N ARG A 97 -14.97 18.80 -12.60
CA ARG A 97 -16.35 18.79 -12.08
C ARG A 97 -16.56 17.72 -11.00
N GLY A 98 -15.60 16.81 -10.81
CA GLY A 98 -15.67 15.81 -9.75
C GLY A 98 -15.76 16.48 -8.39
N SER A 99 -16.88 16.28 -7.69
CA SER A 99 -17.02 16.71 -6.31
C SER A 99 -16.22 15.77 -5.42
N ASN A 100 -15.18 16.27 -4.77
CA ASN A 100 -14.44 15.54 -3.75
C ASN A 100 -14.91 16.02 -2.36
N PRO A 101 -15.61 15.18 -1.58
CA PRO A 101 -16.15 15.57 -0.27
C PRO A 101 -15.04 15.95 0.72
N ASP A 102 -13.84 15.41 0.53
CA ASP A 102 -12.70 15.64 1.41
C ASP A 102 -11.87 16.89 1.03
N ARG A 103 -12.29 17.64 0.01
CA ARG A 103 -11.54 18.83 -0.46
C ARG A 103 -11.25 19.81 0.68
N GLY A 104 -12.18 19.99 1.61
CA GLY A 104 -11.99 20.83 2.80
C GLY A 104 -10.91 20.29 3.74
N LEU A 105 -10.94 18.98 4.04
CA LEU A 105 -9.97 18.31 4.88
C LEU A 105 -8.57 18.33 4.27
N ILE A 106 -8.46 18.06 2.98
CA ILE A 106 -7.19 18.09 2.24
C ILE A 106 -6.56 19.49 2.30
N MET A 107 -7.37 20.54 2.14
CA MET A 107 -6.88 21.92 2.24
C MET A 107 -6.40 22.24 3.67
N ALA A 108 -7.08 21.75 4.71
CA ALA A 108 -6.66 21.91 6.09
C ALA A 108 -5.35 21.17 6.40
N PHE A 109 -5.16 19.94 5.92
CA PHE A 109 -3.88 19.24 6.06
C PHE A 109 -2.75 19.99 5.37
N LYS A 110 -3.02 20.56 4.19
CA LYS A 110 -2.03 21.38 3.47
C LYS A 110 -1.64 22.62 4.26
N THR A 111 -2.58 23.33 4.89
CA THR A 111 -2.24 24.51 5.71
C THR A 111 -1.44 24.12 6.94
N ILE A 112 -1.80 23.04 7.63
CA ILE A 112 -1.03 22.54 8.78
C ILE A 112 0.40 22.22 8.38
N ALA A 113 0.61 21.50 7.27
CA ALA A 113 1.95 21.21 6.75
C ALA A 113 2.75 22.51 6.47
N THR A 114 2.13 23.50 5.83
CA THR A 114 2.82 24.79 5.60
C THR A 114 3.12 25.57 6.89
N MET A 115 2.37 25.34 7.96
CA MET A 115 2.61 25.96 9.26
C MET A 115 3.68 25.21 10.05
N SER A 116 3.78 23.88 9.91
CA SER A 116 4.82 23.08 10.56
C SER A 116 6.20 23.27 9.94
N ASP A 117 6.25 23.60 8.65
CA ASP A 117 7.51 23.84 7.92
C ASP A 117 8.11 25.24 8.19
N ARG A 118 7.39 26.09 8.92
CA ARG A 118 7.84 27.43 9.34
C ARG A 118 8.44 27.39 10.73
#